data_AF-Q875Y9-F1
#
_entry.id   AF-Q875Y9-F1
#
_cell.length_a   1.000
_cell.length_b   1.000
_cell.length_c   1.000
_cell.angle_alpha   90.00
_cell.angle_beta   90.00
_cell.angle_gamma   90.00
#
_symmetry.space_group_name_H-M   'P 1'
#
loop_
_entity.id
_entity.type
_entity.pdbx_description
1 polymer ?
#
loop_
_entity_poly.entity_id
_entity_poly.type
_entity_poly.pdbx_seq_one_letter_code
_entity_poly.pdbx_strand_id
1 'polypeptide(L)'
;MVSFSSLLLSALSISTTVLSSPIPAKDASSLQFVHESNEKRYYNYDDGSLNEPIRGVNIGGWLVLEPYITPSLFEAFRTNPYNDDGIPVDEFHFCEQLGQETAKDRLEAHWSTFYQEADFKNIAEEGFNLIRIPIGYWAFQTLESDPYVKGSQEAKMDQAIAWAEKYGLKVWVDLHGAVGSQNG
;
A
#
# COMPACT_ATOMS: atom_id res chain seq x y z
N MET A 1 -57.12 -18.98 -32.46
CA MET A 1 -57.50 -19.37 -31.09
C MET A 1 -56.20 -19.67 -30.35
N VAL A 2 -56.04 -19.12 -29.14
CA VAL A 2 -54.93 -19.31 -28.16
C VAL A 2 -53.60 -18.60 -28.51
N SER A 3 -52.90 -17.87 -27.65
CA SER A 3 -53.19 -17.13 -26.40
C SER A 3 -51.95 -16.28 -26.07
N PHE A 4 -52.15 -15.04 -25.61
CA PHE A 4 -51.14 -14.23 -24.92
C PHE A 4 -50.79 -14.86 -23.56
N SER A 5 -49.52 -14.78 -23.14
CA SER A 5 -49.03 -14.62 -21.74
C SER A 5 -47.49 -14.68 -21.74
N SER A 6 -46.79 -13.54 -21.70
CA SER A 6 -46.29 -12.86 -20.50
C SER A 6 -45.18 -13.62 -19.75
N LEU A 7 -43.95 -13.08 -19.80
CA LEU A 7 -43.14 -12.71 -18.63
C LEU A 7 -41.78 -12.15 -19.12
N LEU A 8 -41.69 -10.82 -19.23
CA LEU A 8 -40.42 -10.11 -19.24
C LEU A 8 -39.82 -10.20 -17.83
N LEU A 9 -38.67 -10.87 -17.71
CA LEU A 9 -37.84 -10.80 -16.50
C LEU A 9 -36.90 -9.60 -16.67
N SER A 10 -37.29 -8.43 -16.16
CA SER A 10 -36.37 -7.29 -16.03
C SER A 10 -35.51 -7.49 -14.78
N ALA A 11 -34.31 -8.02 -14.96
CA ALA A 11 -33.28 -8.05 -13.92
C ALA A 11 -32.68 -6.65 -13.76
N LEU A 12 -33.00 -5.99 -12.64
CA LEU A 12 -32.45 -4.69 -12.27
C LEU A 12 -31.03 -4.89 -11.74
N SER A 13 -30.02 -4.72 -12.59
CA SER A 13 -28.62 -4.71 -12.17
C SER A 13 -28.29 -3.30 -11.66
N ILE A 14 -28.33 -3.08 -10.34
CA ILE A 14 -27.80 -1.86 -9.75
C ILE A 14 -26.29 -2.04 -9.65
N SER A 15 -25.56 -1.62 -10.68
CA SER A 15 -24.12 -1.40 -10.59
C SER A 15 -23.90 -0.11 -9.80
N THR A 16 -23.50 -0.23 -8.53
CA THR A 16 -22.92 0.89 -7.79
C THR A 16 -21.54 1.17 -8.37
N THR A 17 -21.49 1.98 -9.42
CA THR A 17 -20.26 2.64 -9.85
C THR A 17 -19.89 3.67 -8.79
N VAL A 18 -18.91 3.35 -7.94
CA VAL A 18 -18.21 4.38 -7.16
C VAL A 18 -17.37 5.15 -8.17
N LEU A 19 -17.92 6.26 -8.67
CA LEU A 19 -17.14 7.25 -9.41
C LEU A 19 -16.22 7.94 -8.40
N SER A 20 -15.00 7.43 -8.22
CA SER A 20 -13.92 8.24 -7.64
C SER A 20 -13.55 9.30 -8.67
N SER A 21 -14.29 10.41 -8.67
CA SER A 21 -13.85 11.58 -9.40
C SER A 21 -12.60 12.09 -8.68
N PRO A 22 -11.42 12.12 -9.31
CA PRO A 22 -10.24 12.68 -8.66
C PRO A 22 -10.54 14.12 -8.29
N ILE A 23 -10.19 14.50 -7.06
CA ILE A 23 -10.31 15.89 -6.62
C ILE A 23 -9.45 16.72 -7.58
N PRO A 24 -10.02 17.71 -8.29
CA PRO A 24 -9.26 18.55 -9.21
C PRO A 24 -8.05 19.16 -8.50
N ALA A 25 -6.93 19.26 -9.22
CA ALA A 25 -5.73 19.93 -8.70
C ALA A 25 -6.11 21.35 -8.25
N LYS A 26 -5.77 21.68 -7.00
CA LYS A 26 -6.04 23.02 -6.45
C LYS A 26 -5.24 24.05 -7.24
N ASP A 27 -5.91 25.13 -7.63
CA ASP A 27 -5.28 26.31 -8.22
C ASP A 27 -5.24 27.47 -7.22
N ALA A 28 -4.64 28.59 -7.62
CA ALA A 28 -4.49 29.79 -6.80
C ALA A 28 -5.83 30.44 -6.39
N SER A 29 -6.96 30.01 -6.96
CA SER A 29 -8.31 30.49 -6.64
C SER A 29 -9.12 29.51 -5.78
N SER A 30 -8.54 28.36 -5.45
CA SER A 30 -9.20 27.32 -4.67
C SER A 30 -9.36 27.75 -3.21
N LEU A 31 -10.54 28.25 -2.86
CA LEU A 31 -10.95 28.57 -1.49
C LEU A 31 -11.18 27.28 -0.70
N GLN A 32 -10.30 26.99 0.27
CA GLN A 32 -10.53 25.94 1.26
C GLN A 32 -11.04 26.57 2.55
N PHE A 33 -12.29 26.28 2.91
CA PHE A 33 -12.82 26.66 4.22
C PHE A 33 -12.18 25.78 5.29
N VAL A 34 -11.34 26.41 6.12
CA VAL A 34 -10.75 25.79 7.30
C VAL A 34 -11.81 25.85 8.41
N HIS A 35 -12.30 24.70 8.81
CA HIS A 35 -13.16 24.52 9.99
C HIS A 35 -12.28 23.95 11.12
N GLU A 36 -12.68 24.08 12.40
CA GLU A 36 -11.98 23.43 13.53
C GLU A 36 -11.71 21.94 13.29
N SER A 37 -12.63 21.24 12.61
CA SER A 37 -12.47 19.83 12.21
C SER A 37 -11.41 19.57 11.12
N ASN A 38 -10.93 20.61 10.45
CA ASN A 38 -9.96 20.58 9.35
C ASN A 38 -8.72 21.45 9.62
N GLU A 39 -8.64 22.11 10.78
CA GLU A 39 -7.68 23.18 11.07
C GLU A 39 -6.27 22.64 11.37
N LYS A 40 -6.16 21.42 11.91
CA LYS A 40 -4.88 20.70 12.07
C LYS A 40 -4.96 19.30 11.48
N ARG A 41 -4.60 19.18 10.20
CA ARG A 41 -4.39 17.87 9.54
C ARG A 41 -2.96 17.35 9.63
N TYR A 42 -2.01 18.18 10.06
CA TYR A 42 -0.62 17.79 10.21
C TYR A 42 -0.23 17.69 11.67
N TYR A 43 0.60 16.70 11.97
CA TYR A 43 1.23 16.58 13.28
C TYR A 43 2.29 17.68 13.42
N ASN A 44 2.21 18.45 14.49
CA ASN A 44 3.22 19.46 14.78
C ASN A 44 4.30 18.83 15.67
N TYR A 45 5.50 18.71 15.11
CA TYR A 45 6.64 18.12 15.80
C TYR A 45 7.17 18.98 16.95
N ASP A 46 6.91 20.28 16.93
CA ASP A 46 7.47 21.25 17.86
C ASP A 46 6.54 21.61 19.02
N ASP A 47 5.22 21.41 18.87
CA ASP A 47 4.26 21.66 19.97
C ASP A 47 4.11 20.49 20.94
N GLY A 48 4.79 19.38 20.65
CA GLY A 48 4.76 18.20 21.50
C GLY A 48 3.34 17.68 21.70
N SER A 49 2.49 17.63 20.67
CA SER A 49 1.09 17.19 20.85
C SER A 49 0.94 15.73 21.35
N LEU A 50 2.02 14.93 21.37
CA LEU A 50 2.07 13.63 22.08
C LEU A 50 2.55 13.74 23.54
N ASN A 51 3.06 14.91 23.95
CA ASN A 51 3.82 15.18 25.17
C ASN A 51 5.08 14.30 25.32
N GLU A 52 5.57 13.75 24.22
CA GLU A 52 6.76 12.90 24.15
C GLU A 52 7.35 12.95 22.73
N PRO A 53 8.66 12.64 22.56
CA PRO A 53 9.27 12.54 21.24
C PRO A 53 8.71 11.34 20.45
N ILE A 54 8.86 11.39 19.12
CA ILE A 54 8.54 10.25 18.26
C ILE A 54 9.44 9.07 18.60
N ARG A 55 8.80 7.93 18.83
CA ARG A 55 9.41 6.61 18.97
C ARG A 55 8.65 5.71 18.02
N GLY A 56 9.18 5.55 16.82
CA GLY A 56 8.51 4.82 15.76
C GLY A 56 9.34 3.71 15.15
N VAL A 57 8.65 2.84 14.43
CA VAL A 57 9.23 1.74 13.66
C VAL A 57 8.85 1.85 12.19
N ASN A 58 9.65 1.24 11.32
CA ASN A 58 9.34 1.13 9.90
C ASN A 58 8.60 -0.18 9.62
N ILE A 59 7.57 -0.11 8.78
CA ILE A 59 6.88 -1.26 8.21
C ILE A 59 7.60 -1.67 6.91
N GLY A 60 8.91 -1.93 7.03
CA GLY A 60 9.82 -2.19 5.90
C GLY A 60 9.65 -3.58 5.30
N GLY A 61 10.04 -3.76 4.03
CA GLY A 61 9.90 -5.04 3.33
C GLY A 61 8.45 -5.47 3.01
N TRP A 62 7.45 -4.63 3.31
CA TRP A 62 6.04 -4.98 3.12
C TRP A 62 5.52 -4.61 1.73
N LEU A 63 5.31 -3.31 1.47
CA LEU A 63 4.78 -2.79 0.21
C LEU A 63 5.87 -2.43 -0.81
N VAL A 64 7.13 -2.57 -0.40
CA VAL A 64 8.33 -2.56 -1.24
C VAL A 64 9.22 -3.70 -0.73
N LEU A 65 9.55 -4.65 -1.60
CA LEU A 65 10.37 -5.80 -1.22
C LEU A 65 11.84 -5.41 -1.08
N GLU A 66 12.46 -5.92 -0.02
CA GLU A 66 13.89 -5.76 0.26
C GLU A 66 14.48 -7.16 0.50
N PRO A 67 15.41 -7.66 -0.34
CA PRO A 67 15.88 -9.04 -0.26
C PRO A 67 16.39 -9.48 1.11
N TYR A 68 17.00 -8.58 1.87
CA TYR A 68 17.52 -8.92 3.19
C TYR A 68 16.43 -9.00 4.27
N ILE A 69 15.28 -8.33 4.09
CA ILE A 69 14.15 -8.37 5.04
C ILE A 69 13.31 -9.62 4.79
N THR A 70 13.04 -9.93 3.52
CA THR A 70 12.20 -11.07 3.09
C THR A 70 12.96 -12.04 2.19
N PRO A 71 14.09 -12.61 2.65
CA PRO A 71 14.97 -13.42 1.81
C PRO A 71 14.26 -14.64 1.22
N SER A 72 13.26 -15.21 1.91
CA SER A 72 12.50 -16.36 1.40
C SER A 72 11.82 -16.12 0.05
N LEU A 73 11.43 -14.88 -0.26
CA LEU A 73 10.83 -14.54 -1.56
C LEU A 73 11.85 -14.63 -2.71
N PHE A 74 13.11 -14.27 -2.43
CA PHE A 74 14.20 -14.21 -3.40
C PHE A 74 14.97 -15.53 -3.48
N GLU A 75 15.16 -16.21 -2.36
CA GLU A 75 15.75 -17.55 -2.27
C GLU A 75 14.94 -18.59 -3.07
N ALA A 76 13.65 -18.34 -3.30
CA ALA A 76 12.82 -19.16 -4.18
C ALA A 76 13.29 -19.20 -5.66
N PHE A 77 14.17 -18.28 -6.07
CA PHE A 77 14.79 -18.25 -7.40
C PHE A 77 16.13 -18.98 -7.45
N ARG A 78 16.70 -19.35 -6.29
CA ARG A 78 17.99 -20.04 -6.24
C ARG A 78 17.89 -21.39 -6.93
N THR A 79 18.70 -21.56 -7.98
CA THR A 79 18.80 -22.84 -8.70
C THR A 79 20.08 -23.62 -8.36
N ASN A 80 21.07 -22.95 -7.76
CA ASN A 80 22.34 -23.53 -7.35
C ASN A 80 22.67 -23.12 -5.90
N PRO A 81 22.95 -24.07 -4.98
CA PRO A 81 23.26 -23.75 -3.58
C PRO A 81 24.62 -23.07 -3.37
N TYR A 82 25.46 -22.96 -4.40
CA TYR A 82 26.83 -22.45 -4.27
C TYR A 82 27.02 -21.03 -4.83
N ASN A 83 26.00 -20.41 -5.43
CA ASN A 83 26.04 -19.03 -5.90
C ASN A 83 24.64 -18.42 -6.00
N ASP A 84 24.57 -17.10 -6.16
CA ASP A 84 23.32 -16.32 -6.21
C ASP A 84 22.89 -16.01 -7.66
N ASP A 85 23.47 -16.71 -8.64
CA ASP A 85 23.22 -16.44 -10.05
C ASP A 85 21.74 -16.63 -10.39
N GLY A 86 21.12 -15.60 -10.97
CA GLY A 86 19.72 -15.61 -11.37
C GLY A 86 18.73 -15.18 -10.27
N ILE A 87 19.17 -14.96 -9.03
CA ILE A 87 18.30 -14.39 -8.00
C ILE A 87 18.05 -12.90 -8.32
N PRO A 88 16.79 -12.43 -8.38
CA PRO A 88 16.50 -11.01 -8.56
C PRO A 88 17.11 -10.16 -7.44
N VAL A 89 17.60 -8.97 -7.77
CA VAL A 89 18.26 -8.08 -6.81
C VAL A 89 17.32 -7.04 -6.18
N ASP A 90 16.13 -6.88 -6.75
CA ASP A 90 15.11 -5.92 -6.34
C ASP A 90 13.69 -6.39 -6.77
N GLU A 91 12.65 -5.64 -6.38
CA GLU A 91 11.25 -5.94 -6.75
C GLU A 91 10.98 -5.79 -8.27
N PHE A 92 11.74 -4.92 -8.96
CA PHE A 92 11.60 -4.73 -10.40
C PHE A 92 11.92 -6.02 -11.15
N HIS A 93 13.13 -6.56 -10.92
CA HIS A 93 13.59 -7.80 -11.52
C HIS A 93 12.82 -9.01 -10.97
N PHE A 94 12.35 -8.96 -9.72
CA PHE A 94 11.47 -9.99 -9.16
C PHE A 94 10.19 -10.13 -9.99
N CYS A 95 9.53 -9.01 -10.28
CA CYS A 95 8.31 -9.01 -11.10
C CYS A 95 8.61 -9.34 -12.56
N GLU A 96 9.74 -8.84 -13.10
CA GLU A 96 10.16 -9.10 -14.49
C GLU A 96 10.37 -10.60 -14.72
N GLN A 97 11.10 -11.28 -13.84
CA GLN A 97 11.42 -12.69 -13.99
C GLN A 97 10.21 -13.61 -13.79
N LEU A 98 9.29 -13.29 -12.88
CA LEU A 98 8.09 -14.09 -12.63
C LEU A 98 6.99 -13.84 -13.66
N GLY A 99 6.97 -12.65 -14.24
CA GLY A 99 5.82 -12.14 -14.99
C GLY A 99 4.65 -11.77 -14.09
N GLN A 100 3.68 -11.05 -14.68
CA GLN A 100 2.58 -10.39 -13.97
C GLN A 100 1.75 -11.32 -13.09
N GLU A 101 1.35 -12.50 -13.59
CA GLU A 101 0.45 -13.41 -12.87
C GLU A 101 1.11 -14.01 -11.62
N THR A 102 2.29 -14.63 -11.79
CA THR A 102 2.99 -15.28 -10.68
C THR A 102 3.52 -14.26 -9.67
N ALA A 103 4.00 -13.10 -10.13
CA ALA A 103 4.42 -12.02 -9.24
C ALA A 103 3.24 -11.54 -8.39
N LYS A 104 2.06 -11.33 -9.00
CA LYS A 104 0.85 -10.90 -8.29
C LYS A 104 0.44 -11.89 -7.22
N ASP A 105 0.37 -13.19 -7.53
CA ASP A 105 -0.04 -14.20 -6.55
C ASP A 105 0.90 -14.24 -5.34
N ARG A 106 2.22 -14.17 -5.59
CA ARG A 106 3.22 -14.14 -4.50
C ARG A 106 3.13 -12.86 -3.68
N LEU A 107 2.96 -11.71 -4.34
CA LEU A 107 2.88 -10.42 -3.67
C LEU A 107 1.59 -10.27 -2.86
N GLU A 108 0.43 -10.72 -3.37
CA GLU A 108 -0.83 -10.68 -2.60
C GLU A 108 -0.77 -11.61 -1.37
N ALA A 109 -0.13 -12.77 -1.50
CA ALA A 109 0.14 -13.65 -0.36
C ALA A 109 1.07 -12.98 0.67
N HIS A 110 2.13 -12.31 0.21
CA HIS A 110 3.04 -11.54 1.06
C HIS A 110 2.32 -10.38 1.77
N TRP A 111 1.65 -9.50 1.03
CA TRP A 111 0.98 -8.33 1.59
C TRP A 111 -0.14 -8.68 2.56
N SER A 112 -0.78 -9.85 2.42
CA SER A 112 -1.84 -10.31 3.32
C SER A 112 -1.35 -10.97 4.61
N THR A 113 -0.07 -11.36 4.69
CA THR A 113 0.45 -12.16 5.80
C THR A 113 1.65 -11.54 6.50
N PHE A 114 2.47 -10.73 5.82
CA PHE A 114 3.72 -10.22 6.38
C PHE A 114 3.53 -9.19 7.49
N TYR A 115 2.51 -8.34 7.36
CA TYR A 115 2.01 -7.49 8.45
C TYR A 115 0.50 -7.67 8.59
N GLN A 116 0.05 -7.78 9.83
CA GLN A 116 -1.35 -7.95 10.21
C GLN A 116 -1.68 -6.99 11.36
N GLU A 117 -2.97 -6.86 11.68
CA GLU A 117 -3.44 -6.00 12.77
C GLU A 117 -2.74 -6.29 14.11
N ALA A 118 -2.41 -7.56 14.37
CA ALA A 118 -1.71 -7.98 15.57
C ALA A 118 -0.35 -7.29 15.74
N ASP A 119 0.37 -7.02 14.65
CA ASP A 119 1.67 -6.33 14.70
C ASP A 119 1.51 -4.89 15.16
N PHE A 120 0.46 -4.20 14.72
CA PHE A 120 0.18 -2.81 15.10
C PHE A 120 -0.23 -2.70 16.56
N LYS A 121 -1.00 -3.69 17.04
CA LYS A 121 -1.28 -3.84 18.47
C LYS A 121 0.01 -4.02 19.27
N ASN A 122 0.89 -4.93 18.84
CA ASN A 122 2.15 -5.20 19.53
C ASN A 122 3.07 -3.96 19.53
N ILE A 123 3.18 -3.25 18.40
CA ILE A 123 3.97 -2.00 18.30
C ILE A 123 3.50 -0.97 19.34
N ALA A 124 2.19 -0.77 19.47
CA ALA A 124 1.64 0.14 20.47
C ALA A 124 1.88 -0.36 21.91
N GLU A 125 1.73 -1.67 22.16
CA GLU A 125 1.94 -2.28 23.49
C GLU A 125 3.42 -2.24 23.93
N GLU A 126 4.36 -2.24 22.99
CA GLU A 126 5.80 -2.01 23.24
C GLU A 126 6.14 -0.51 23.47
N GLY A 127 5.14 0.38 23.41
CA GLY A 127 5.29 1.80 23.74
C GLY A 127 5.78 2.67 22.58
N PHE A 128 5.74 2.18 21.34
CA PHE A 128 5.93 3.03 20.17
C PHE A 128 4.67 3.87 19.89
N ASN A 129 4.86 5.03 19.26
CA ASN A 129 3.81 6.01 19.01
C ASN A 129 3.66 6.42 17.54
N LEU A 130 4.49 5.87 16.65
CA LEU A 130 4.44 6.13 15.22
C LEU A 130 4.88 4.91 14.40
N ILE A 131 4.27 4.75 13.23
CA ILE A 131 4.76 3.86 12.17
C ILE A 131 5.09 4.67 10.92
N ARG A 132 6.14 4.25 10.20
CA ARG A 132 6.45 4.73 8.85
C ARG A 132 6.19 3.60 7.86
N ILE A 133 5.40 3.89 6.83
CA ILE A 133 4.95 2.92 5.82
C ILE A 133 5.61 3.28 4.46
N PRO A 134 6.70 2.59 4.09
CA PRO A 134 7.27 2.65 2.74
C PRO A 134 6.27 2.15 1.69
N ILE A 135 6.07 2.91 0.62
CA ILE A 135 5.28 2.49 -0.54
C ILE A 135 5.92 3.01 -1.84
N GLY A 136 6.01 2.14 -2.86
CA GLY A 136 6.58 2.49 -4.16
C GLY A 136 5.58 3.23 -5.05
N TYR A 137 6.08 4.05 -5.99
CA TYR A 137 5.21 4.77 -6.95
C TYR A 137 4.31 3.81 -7.75
N TRP A 138 4.79 2.59 -8.03
CA TRP A 138 4.10 1.56 -8.81
C TRP A 138 2.81 1.06 -8.16
N ALA A 139 2.61 1.28 -6.85
CA ALA A 139 1.33 1.05 -6.19
C ALA A 139 0.21 1.94 -6.75
N PHE A 140 0.55 3.13 -7.26
CA PHE A 140 -0.42 4.13 -7.72
C PHE A 140 -0.42 4.27 -9.24
N GLN A 141 0.76 4.29 -9.86
CA GLN A 141 0.90 4.44 -11.31
C GLN A 141 2.15 3.72 -11.79
N THR A 142 2.00 2.90 -12.82
CA THR A 142 3.13 2.26 -13.52
C THR A 142 3.42 2.96 -14.84
N LEU A 143 4.66 2.87 -15.31
CA LEU A 143 5.01 3.15 -16.70
C LEU A 143 4.59 1.99 -17.61
N GLU A 144 4.48 2.23 -18.92
CA GLU A 144 4.14 1.18 -19.89
C GLU A 144 5.13 0.01 -19.90
N SER A 145 6.40 0.29 -19.61
CA SER A 145 7.48 -0.70 -19.58
C SER A 145 7.73 -1.31 -18.19
N ASP A 146 7.00 -0.90 -17.16
CA ASP A 146 7.27 -1.38 -15.81
C ASP A 146 6.82 -2.84 -15.65
N PRO A 147 7.68 -3.71 -15.09
CA PRO A 147 7.32 -5.09 -14.78
C PRO A 147 6.52 -5.18 -13.47
N TYR A 148 6.45 -4.12 -12.67
CA TYR A 148 5.78 -4.10 -11.38
C TYR A 148 4.32 -4.55 -11.47
N VAL A 149 3.85 -5.16 -10.38
CA VAL A 149 2.44 -5.48 -10.20
C VAL A 149 1.77 -4.37 -9.41
N LYS A 150 0.75 -3.75 -10.01
CA LYS A 150 -0.22 -2.93 -9.26
C LYS A 150 -1.32 -3.84 -8.72
N GLY A 151 -1.39 -3.96 -7.40
CA GLY A 151 -2.32 -4.84 -6.68
C GLY A 151 -2.91 -4.15 -5.46
N SER A 152 -3.02 -4.88 -4.36
CA SER A 152 -3.69 -4.39 -3.15
C SER A 152 -2.87 -3.42 -2.28
N GLN A 153 -1.69 -2.94 -2.72
CA GLN A 153 -0.81 -2.11 -1.88
C GLN A 153 -1.51 -0.88 -1.28
N GLU A 154 -2.26 -0.12 -2.10
CA GLU A 154 -3.00 1.06 -1.64
C GLU A 154 -4.07 0.67 -0.59
N ALA A 155 -4.83 -0.40 -0.85
CA ALA A 155 -5.82 -0.90 0.11
C ALA A 155 -5.19 -1.44 1.40
N LYS A 156 -3.98 -2.02 1.33
CA LYS A 156 -3.22 -2.50 2.48
C LYS A 156 -2.65 -1.35 3.31
N MET A 157 -2.19 -0.28 2.65
CA MET A 157 -1.80 0.96 3.31
C MET A 157 -3.00 1.59 4.06
N ASP A 158 -4.18 1.66 3.43
CA ASP A 158 -5.40 2.15 4.10
C ASP A 158 -5.76 1.30 5.32
N GLN A 159 -5.63 -0.03 5.20
CA GLN A 159 -5.86 -0.97 6.29
C GLN A 159 -4.89 -0.75 7.45
N ALA A 160 -3.60 -0.53 7.16
CA ALA A 160 -2.59 -0.18 8.15
C ALA A 160 -2.86 1.16 8.84
N ILE A 161 -3.32 2.17 8.10
CA ILE A 161 -3.71 3.46 8.69
C ILE A 161 -4.87 3.28 9.67
N ALA A 162 -5.87 2.45 9.33
CA ALA A 162 -6.99 2.15 10.22
C ALA A 162 -6.54 1.39 11.49
N TRP A 163 -5.62 0.43 11.37
CA TRP A 163 -5.04 -0.25 12.52
C TRP A 163 -4.21 0.71 13.39
N ALA A 164 -3.42 1.59 12.79
CA ALA A 164 -2.65 2.59 13.50
C ALA A 164 -3.56 3.52 14.31
N GLU A 165 -4.64 4.04 13.70
CA GLU A 165 -5.64 4.84 14.38
C GLU A 165 -6.25 4.10 15.58
N LYS A 166 -6.65 2.84 15.40
CA LYS A 166 -7.24 2.00 16.45
C LYS A 166 -6.33 1.85 17.68
N TYR A 167 -5.02 1.77 17.47
CA TYR A 167 -4.03 1.58 18.54
C TYR A 167 -3.29 2.85 18.95
N GLY A 168 -3.73 4.02 18.47
CA GLY A 168 -3.16 5.31 18.86
C GLY A 168 -1.79 5.63 18.23
N LEU A 169 -1.40 4.91 17.18
CA LEU A 169 -0.16 5.14 16.45
C LEU A 169 -0.36 6.24 15.41
N LYS A 170 0.61 7.17 15.32
CA LYS A 170 0.72 8.11 14.20
C LYS A 170 1.30 7.41 12.97
N VAL A 171 1.10 8.00 11.79
CA VAL A 171 1.53 7.40 10.52
C VAL A 171 2.31 8.39 9.67
N TRP A 172 3.41 7.90 9.09
CA TRP A 172 4.05 8.47 7.91
C TRP A 172 3.80 7.59 6.70
N VAL A 173 3.18 8.16 5.67
CA VAL A 173 3.16 7.56 4.33
C VAL A 173 4.39 8.07 3.60
N ASP A 174 5.23 7.14 3.17
CA ASP A 174 6.56 7.41 2.65
C ASP A 174 6.67 6.90 1.21
N LEU A 175 6.79 7.82 0.25
CA LEU A 175 7.05 7.47 -1.14
C LEU A 175 8.49 6.96 -1.26
N HIS A 176 8.64 5.65 -1.16
CA HIS A 176 9.92 5.00 -0.94
C HIS A 176 10.70 4.70 -2.22
N GLY A 177 10.00 4.61 -3.35
CA GLY A 177 10.59 4.43 -4.66
C GLY A 177 9.98 5.40 -5.65
N ALA A 178 10.81 6.18 -6.33
CA ALA A 178 10.41 7.05 -7.43
C ALA A 178 10.74 6.40 -8.79
N VAL A 179 10.08 6.89 -9.84
CA VAL A 179 10.34 6.46 -11.22
C VAL A 179 11.82 6.63 -11.56
N GLY A 180 12.44 5.57 -12.09
CA GLY A 180 13.84 5.57 -12.51
C GLY A 180 14.86 5.43 -11.37
N SER A 181 14.39 5.18 -10.15
CA SER A 181 15.16 5.19 -8.90
C SER A 181 15.78 6.55 -8.55
N GLN A 182 15.65 6.92 -7.28
CA GLN A 182 16.27 8.12 -6.71
C GLN A 182 17.63 7.85 -6.06
N ASN A 183 18.08 6.60 -5.95
CA ASN A 183 19.25 6.24 -5.13
C ASN A 183 20.04 4.99 -5.59
N GLY A 184 19.63 4.27 -6.63
CA GLY A 184 20.34 3.11 -7.20
C GLY A 184 19.46 1.90 -7.39
#